data_AF-A0A1B8HCS3-F1
#
_entry.id   AF-A0A1B8HCS3-F1
#
_cell.length_a   1.000
_cell.length_b   1.000
_cell.length_c   1.000
_cell.angle_alpha   90.00
_cell.angle_beta   90.00
_cell.angle_gamma   90.00
#
_symmetry.space_group_name_H-M   'P 1'
#
loop_
_entity.id
_entity.type
_entity.pdbx_description
1 polymer ?
#
loop_
_entity_poly.entity_id
_entity_poly.type
_entity_poly.pdbx_seq_one_letter_code
_entity_poly.pdbx_strand_id
1 'polypeptide(L)' 'MSDEREMVYSEVCRVTGRAAIMLLDSRQMISKANIKQLLCSHKEQEVDRFMNEVYEVAIDLMSDN' A
#
# COMPACT_ATOMS: atom_id res chain seq x y z
N MET A 1 4.23 14.95 17.26
CA MET A 1 4.00 15.32 15.85
C MET A 1 4.98 14.66 14.88
N SER A 2 6.15 14.15 15.31
CA SER A 2 7.08 13.37 14.46
C SER A 2 6.67 11.89 14.35
N ASP A 3 6.35 11.25 15.46
CA ASP A 3 6.37 9.79 15.55
C ASP A 3 5.23 9.13 14.77
N GLU A 4 4.03 9.70 14.81
CA GLU A 4 2.86 9.17 14.10
C GLU A 4 2.99 9.32 12.57
N ARG A 5 3.53 10.45 12.10
CA ARG A 5 3.76 10.66 10.65
C ARG A 5 4.87 9.76 10.13
N GLU A 6 5.92 9.57 10.91
CA GLU A 6 7.01 8.65 10.58
C GLU A 6 6.52 7.20 10.57
N MET A 7 5.64 6.83 11.51
CA MET A 7 5.00 5.52 11.53
C MET A 7 4.13 5.29 10.29
N VAL A 8 3.27 6.25 9.92
CA VAL A 8 2.46 6.17 8.69
C VAL A 8 3.37 6.07 7.46
N TYR A 9 4.41 6.91 7.36
CA TYR A 9 5.36 6.85 6.25
C TYR A 9 6.01 5.48 6.11
N SER A 10 6.54 4.94 7.22
CA SER A 10 7.18 3.62 7.26
C SER A 10 6.21 2.52 6.80
N GLU A 11 4.98 2.54 7.31
CA GLU A 11 3.98 1.54 6.98
C GLU A 11 3.49 1.64 5.53
N VAL A 12 3.30 2.85 5.00
CA VAL A 12 2.99 3.08 3.58
C VAL A 12 4.09 2.50 2.70
N CYS A 13 5.36 2.82 2.98
CA CYS A 13 6.49 2.25 2.23
C CYS A 13 6.51 0.72 2.32
N ARG A 14 6.21 0.14 3.49
CA ARG A 14 6.18 -1.31 3.71
C ARG A 14 5.09 -1.99 2.88
N VAL A 15 3.85 -1.50 2.92
CA VAL A 15 2.74 -2.13 2.19
C VAL A 15 2.89 -1.98 0.67
N THR A 16 3.39 -0.84 0.19
CA THR A 16 3.71 -0.63 -1.23
C THR A 16 4.84 -1.55 -1.68
N GLY A 17 5.93 -1.63 -0.91
CA GLY A 17 7.05 -2.52 -1.22
C GLY A 17 6.66 -3.99 -1.24
N ARG A 18 5.85 -4.43 -0.26
CA ARG A 18 5.30 -5.78 -0.22
C ARG A 18 4.45 -6.09 -1.46
N ALA A 19 3.59 -5.17 -1.89
CA ALA A 19 2.80 -5.34 -3.10
C ALA A 19 3.70 -5.49 -4.35
N ALA A 20 4.77 -4.69 -4.47
CA ALA A 20 5.72 -4.82 -5.57
C ALA A 20 6.46 -6.18 -5.56
N ILE A 21 6.88 -6.67 -4.38
CA ILE A 21 7.49 -8.00 -4.25
C ILE A 21 6.51 -9.10 -4.65
N MET A 22 5.25 -9.02 -4.22
CA MET A 22 4.22 -10.00 -4.60
C MET A 22 3.97 -10.04 -6.12
N LEU A 23 4.02 -8.88 -6.80
CA LEU A 23 3.95 -8.82 -8.27
C LEU A 23 5.18 -9.47 -8.91
N LEU A 24 6.38 -9.19 -8.39
CA LEU A 24 7.62 -9.80 -8.87
C LEU A 24 7.58 -11.32 -8.75
N ASP A 25 7.19 -11.85 -7.59
CA ASP A 25 7.12 -13.28 -7.29
C ASP A 25 6.08 -13.99 -8.18
N SER A 26 4.98 -13.30 -8.48
CA SER A 26 3.92 -13.79 -9.39
C SER A 26 4.23 -13.55 -10.87
N ARG A 27 5.42 -13.03 -11.22
CA ARG A 27 5.85 -12.68 -12.59
C ARG A 27 4.90 -11.71 -13.29
N GLN A 28 4.19 -10.90 -12.52
CA GLN A 28 3.35 -9.83 -13.04
C GLN A 28 4.17 -8.55 -13.20
N MET A 29 3.72 -7.68 -14.11
CA MET A 29 4.35 -6.39 -14.30
C MET A 29 4.20 -5.53 -13.04
N ILE A 30 5.29 -4.94 -12.56
CA ILE A 30 5.25 -3.94 -11.50
C ILE A 30 4.86 -2.60 -12.12
N SER A 31 3.61 -2.20 -11.92
CA SER A 31 3.06 -0.92 -12.38
C SER A 31 2.23 -0.28 -11.27
N LYS A 32 2.01 1.05 -11.32
CA LYS A 32 1.14 1.74 -10.37
C LYS A 32 -0.24 1.09 -10.28
N ALA A 33 -0.84 0.76 -11.43
CA ALA A 33 -2.16 0.13 -11.50
C ALA A 33 -2.19 -1.24 -10.79
N ASN A 34 -1.18 -2.09 -11.03
CA ASN A 34 -1.12 -3.42 -10.42
C ASN A 34 -0.83 -3.36 -8.92
N ILE A 35 0.02 -2.42 -8.49
CA ILE A 35 0.27 -2.17 -7.07
C ILE A 35 -1.01 -1.69 -6.39
N LYS A 36 -1.71 -0.71 -6.99
CA LYS A 36 -2.99 -0.20 -6.49
C LYS A 36 -4.02 -1.33 -6.33
N GLN A 37 -4.14 -2.21 -7.31
CA GLN A 37 -5.06 -3.34 -7.24
C GLN A 37 -4.80 -4.25 -6.04
N LEU A 38 -3.53 -4.60 -5.78
CA LEU A 38 -3.17 -5.41 -4.60
C LEU A 38 -3.45 -4.68 -3.28
N LEU A 39 -3.15 -3.38 -3.22
CA LEU A 39 -3.43 -2.57 -2.03
C LEU A 39 -4.95 -2.50 -1.75
N CYS A 40 -5.79 -2.30 -2.77
CA CYS A 40 -7.24 -2.33 -2.62
C CYS A 40 -7.73 -3.69 -2.09
N SER A 41 -7.24 -4.79 -2.67
CA SER A 41 -7.64 -6.13 -2.26
C SER A 41 -7.25 -6.45 -0.81
N HIS A 42 -6.07 -6.00 -0.36
CA HIS A 42 -5.66 -6.17 1.04
C HIS A 42 -6.47 -5.28 1.99
N LYS A 43 -6.78 -4.04 1.60
CA LYS A 43 -7.61 -3.12 2.40
C LYS A 43 -9.00 -3.68 2.65
N GLU A 44 -9.62 -4.31 1.65
CA GLU A 44 -10.96 -4.93 1.79
C GLU A 44 -11.02 -5.99 2.89
N GLN A 45 -9.87 -6.58 3.26
CA GLN A 45 -9.74 -7.59 4.30
C GLN A 45 -9.19 -7.02 5.61
N GLU A 46 -8.82 -5.74 5.64
CA GLU A 46 -8.18 -5.11 6.78
C GLU A 46 -9.22 -4.61 7.78
N VAL A 47 -9.06 -5.01 9.05
CA VAL A 47 -9.95 -4.64 10.15
C VAL A 47 -9.30 -3.65 11.11
N ASP A 48 -7.97 -3.56 11.09
CA ASP A 48 -7.25 -2.57 11.87
C ASP A 48 -7.45 -1.18 11.27
N ARG A 49 -7.89 -0.23 12.11
CA ARG A 49 -8.20 1.13 11.66
C ARG A 49 -6.96 1.86 11.17
N PHE A 50 -5.84 1.71 11.88
CA PHE A 50 -4.60 2.38 11.51
C PHE A 50 -4.07 1.83 10.17
N MET A 51 -4.10 0.51 9.98
CA MET A 51 -3.72 -0.10 8.70
C MET A 51 -4.67 0.29 7.56
N ASN A 52 -5.96 0.48 7.83
CA ASN A 52 -6.89 1.01 6.83
C ASN A 52 -6.45 2.41 6.34
N GLU A 53 -6.08 3.31 7.25
CA GLU A 53 -5.56 4.64 6.92
C GLU A 53 -4.25 4.56 6.11
N VAL A 54 -3.35 3.64 6.49
CA VAL A 54 -2.12 3.34 5.72
C VAL A 54 -2.43 2.90 4.28
N TYR A 55 -3.39 1.98 4.10
CA TYR A 55 -3.77 1.52 2.77
C TYR A 55 -4.42 2.62 1.93
N GLU A 56 -5.22 3.51 2.54
CA GLU A 56 -5.82 4.67 1.84
C GLU A 56 -4.73 5.58 1.27
N VAL A 57 -3.77 5.96 2.10
CA VAL A 57 -2.65 6.80 1.66
C VAL A 57 -1.84 6.10 0.56
N ALA A 58 -1.56 4.81 0.70
CA ALA A 58 -0.82 4.04 -0.31
C ALA A 58 -1.59 3.93 -1.64
N ILE A 59 -2.91 3.76 -1.61
CA ILE A 59 -3.78 3.70 -2.79
C ILE A 59 -3.85 5.06 -3.50
N ASP A 60 -3.94 6.15 -2.74
CA ASP A 60 -3.96 7.51 -3.27
C ASP A 60 -2.63 7.83 -3.98
N LEU A 61 -1.49 7.45 -3.39
CA LEU A 61 -0.16 7.60 -4.02
C LEU A 61 -0.03 6.85 -5.37
N MET A 62 -0.78 5.75 -5.54
CA MET A 62 -0.77 4.93 -6.75
C MET A 62 -1.86 5.33 -7.74
N SER A 63 -2.72 6.28 -7.39
CA SER A 63 -3.72 6.84 -8.29
C SER A 63 -3.07 7.90 -9.19
N ASP A 64 -3.53 7.98 -10.43
CA ASP A 64 -3.14 9.08 -11.32
C ASP A 64 -3.92 10.33 -10.89
N ASN A 65 -3.21 11.44 -10.64
CA ASN A 65 -3.80 12.75 -10.37
C ASN A 65 -4.47 13.33 -11.60
#